data_AF-A0A0C1ZD72-F1
#
_entry.id   AF-A0A0C1ZD72-F1
#
_cell.length_a   1.000
_cell.length_b   1.000
_cell.length_c   1.000
_cell.angle_alpha   90.00
_cell.angle_beta   90.00
_cell.angle_gamma   90.00
#
_symmetry.space_group_name_H-M   'P 1'
#
loop_
_entity.id
_entity.type
_entity.pdbx_description
1 polymer ?
#
loop_
_entity_poly.entity_id
_entity_poly.type
_entity_poly.pdbx_seq_one_letter_code
_entity_poly.pdbx_strand_id
1 'polypeptide(L)'
;MYGTGYPFGGSDPVFDAAGFAPAAKKPESNEYTIPEQILDDASNDLGEKQIRANAMAAALTWLEDNDASYSNFEAIVAGLADLDEDGEVTEPEEDLFNEILTMAADSLVELGANAANVQGFIDDESEEAGEKLHTYLNDKLADNEKSDDELITEYAVKAKLVLDATQRVVRNGKVKVIKKPLKKKRLSSAQKAALKKARRKANNSGARRKRAKSMKSRRQRNM
;
A
#
# COMPACT_ATOMS: atom_id res chain seq x y z
N MET A 1 55.23 -55.00 -43.22
CA MET A 1 54.68 -55.97 -44.18
C MET A 1 53.17 -55.92 -44.11
N TYR A 2 52.54 -55.96 -45.28
CA TYR A 2 51.10 -55.85 -45.60
C TYR A 2 50.19 -56.75 -44.77
N GLY A 3 49.02 -56.23 -44.37
CA GLY A 3 47.72 -56.61 -44.94
C GLY A 3 46.90 -57.34 -43.86
N THR A 4 45.58 -57.33 -43.75
CA THR A 4 44.45 -57.00 -44.62
C THR A 4 43.25 -56.83 -43.67
N GLY A 5 42.31 -55.91 -43.93
CA GLY A 5 41.02 -56.34 -44.46
C GLY A 5 39.90 -56.05 -43.46
N TYR A 6 39.07 -55.06 -43.78
CA TYR A 6 37.71 -54.96 -43.25
C TYR A 6 36.82 -55.91 -44.05
N PRO A 7 36.17 -56.85 -43.37
CA PRO A 7 34.83 -57.27 -43.74
C PRO A 7 33.92 -57.11 -42.51
N PHE A 8 32.67 -56.75 -42.73
CA PHE A 8 31.62 -56.51 -41.72
C PHE A 8 31.55 -55.09 -41.17
N GLY A 9 30.62 -54.33 -41.76
CA GLY A 9 30.17 -53.04 -41.26
C GLY A 9 29.67 -53.16 -39.82
N GLY A 10 30.38 -52.51 -38.91
CA GLY A 10 29.91 -52.22 -37.56
C GLY A 10 29.17 -50.90 -37.57
N SER A 11 27.89 -50.95 -37.24
CA SER A 11 27.03 -49.81 -36.96
C SER A 11 27.64 -48.90 -35.89
N ASP A 12 27.77 -47.62 -36.19
CA ASP A 12 28.01 -46.55 -35.22
C ASP A 12 26.98 -46.66 -34.07
N PRO A 13 27.40 -46.75 -32.79
CA PRO A 13 26.48 -46.82 -31.66
C PRO A 13 25.85 -45.47 -31.32
N VAL A 14 25.84 -44.51 -32.25
CA VAL A 14 25.27 -43.17 -32.02
C VAL A 14 23.76 -43.14 -32.27
N PHE A 15 23.21 -44.11 -33.01
CA PHE A 15 21.78 -44.16 -33.33
C PHE A 15 21.25 -45.59 -33.49
N ASP A 16 20.96 -46.31 -32.40
CA ASP A 16 19.84 -47.27 -32.44
C ASP A 16 19.20 -47.48 -31.06
N ALA A 17 17.87 -47.52 -31.06
CA ALA A 17 17.01 -47.51 -29.91
C ALA A 17 16.60 -48.94 -29.52
N ALA A 18 16.87 -49.36 -28.28
CA ALA A 18 16.02 -50.26 -27.49
C ALA A 18 16.70 -50.60 -26.16
N GLY A 19 16.43 -49.81 -25.12
CA GLY A 19 16.81 -50.12 -23.75
C GLY A 19 15.73 -49.60 -22.82
N PHE A 20 14.90 -50.51 -22.31
CA PHE A 20 13.79 -50.28 -21.40
C PHE A 20 14.29 -49.55 -20.14
N ALA A 21 14.15 -48.23 -20.08
CA ALA A 21 14.37 -47.48 -18.86
C ALA A 21 13.25 -47.84 -17.86
N PRO A 22 13.54 -48.16 -16.59
CA PRO A 22 12.49 -48.31 -15.60
C PRO A 22 11.74 -46.99 -15.55
N ALA A 23 10.40 -47.05 -15.63
CA ALA A 23 9.53 -45.89 -15.60
C ALA A 23 10.01 -44.97 -14.46
N ALA A 24 10.61 -43.83 -14.81
CA ALA A 24 10.93 -42.80 -13.85
C ALA A 24 9.61 -42.49 -13.15
N LYS A 25 9.53 -42.79 -11.84
CA LYS A 25 8.44 -42.28 -11.01
C LYS A 25 8.32 -40.81 -11.35
N LYS A 26 7.19 -40.40 -11.91
CA LYS A 26 6.85 -38.98 -12.05
C LYS A 26 7.18 -38.35 -10.69
N PRO A 27 7.90 -37.21 -10.63
CA PRO A 27 8.03 -36.52 -9.36
C PRO A 27 6.60 -36.31 -8.88
N GLU A 28 6.25 -36.94 -7.75
CA GLU A 28 4.99 -36.65 -7.08
C GLU A 28 5.03 -35.14 -6.87
N SER A 29 4.18 -34.42 -7.57
CA SER A 29 3.96 -33.01 -7.31
C SER A 29 3.39 -32.97 -5.91
N ASN A 30 4.27 -32.82 -4.91
CA ASN A 30 3.89 -32.35 -3.60
C ASN A 30 3.34 -30.95 -3.82
N GLU A 31 2.06 -30.89 -4.17
CA GLU A 31 1.31 -29.67 -4.30
C GLU A 31 1.23 -29.09 -2.90
N TYR A 32 2.12 -28.13 -2.61
CA TYR A 32 2.12 -27.43 -1.35
C TYR A 32 0.87 -26.57 -1.28
N THR A 33 -0.17 -27.09 -0.63
CA THR A 33 -1.38 -26.32 -0.34
C THR A 33 -1.10 -25.43 0.87
N ILE A 34 -1.21 -24.11 0.67
CA ILE A 34 -1.13 -23.16 1.78
C ILE A 34 -2.37 -23.39 2.66
N PRO A 35 -2.22 -23.60 3.99
CA PRO A 35 -3.35 -23.69 4.90
C PRO A 35 -4.26 -22.46 4.79
N GLU A 36 -5.57 -22.66 4.77
CA GLU A 36 -6.58 -21.59 4.64
C GLU A 36 -6.40 -20.50 5.70
N GLN A 37 -6.14 -20.89 6.95
CA GLN A 37 -5.85 -19.95 8.03
C GLN A 37 -4.64 -19.04 7.76
N ILE A 38 -3.59 -19.55 7.11
CA ILE A 38 -2.42 -18.73 6.75
C ILE A 38 -2.78 -17.74 5.65
N LEU A 39 -3.65 -18.14 4.71
CA LEU A 39 -4.15 -17.26 3.66
C LEU A 39 -5.04 -16.17 4.24
N ASP A 40 -5.93 -16.50 5.17
CA ASP A 40 -6.83 -15.55 5.83
C ASP A 40 -6.04 -14.53 6.67
N ASP A 41 -5.10 -14.99 7.49
CA ASP A 41 -4.24 -14.12 8.29
C ASP A 41 -3.39 -13.19 7.41
N ALA A 42 -2.84 -13.72 6.31
CA ALA A 42 -2.08 -12.92 5.35
C ALA A 42 -2.96 -11.92 4.58
N SER A 43 -4.20 -12.31 4.26
CA SER A 43 -5.20 -11.46 3.61
C SER A 43 -5.58 -10.28 4.52
N ASN A 44 -5.85 -10.56 5.79
CA ASN A 44 -6.17 -9.54 6.80
C ASN A 44 -5.00 -8.56 7.02
N ASP A 45 -3.77 -9.08 7.16
CA ASP A 45 -2.56 -8.24 7.29
C ASP A 45 -2.32 -7.36 6.05
N LEU A 46 -2.58 -7.89 4.86
CA LEU A 46 -2.50 -7.11 3.62
C LEU A 46 -3.60 -6.04 3.55
N GLY A 47 -4.83 -6.40 3.90
CA GLY A 47 -5.98 -5.49 3.94
C GLY A 47 -5.73 -4.29 4.85
N GLU A 48 -5.29 -4.54 6.09
CA GLU A 48 -5.00 -3.47 7.05
C GLU A 48 -3.88 -2.54 6.55
N LYS A 49 -2.81 -3.10 5.97
CA LYS A 49 -1.72 -2.31 5.37
C LYS A 49 -2.22 -1.44 4.22
N GLN A 50 -3.13 -1.96 3.40
CA GLN A 50 -3.71 -1.22 2.30
C GLN A 50 -4.58 -0.07 2.80
N ILE A 51 -5.41 -0.29 3.82
CA ILE A 51 -6.23 0.77 4.44
C ILE A 51 -5.34 1.86 5.02
N ARG A 52 -4.28 1.50 5.77
CA ARG A 52 -3.30 2.47 6.29
C ARG A 52 -2.60 3.24 5.17
N ALA A 53 -2.20 2.56 4.09
CA ALA A 53 -1.59 3.21 2.93
C ALA A 53 -2.55 4.19 2.26
N ASN A 54 -3.82 3.82 2.10
CA ASN A 54 -4.89 4.68 1.60
C ASN A 54 -5.08 5.90 2.51
N ALA A 55 -5.08 5.71 3.83
CA ALA A 55 -5.29 6.79 4.79
C ALA A 55 -4.16 7.84 4.76
N MET A 56 -2.90 7.41 4.77
CA MET A 56 -1.76 8.33 4.63
C MET A 56 -1.75 8.99 3.24
N ALA A 57 -2.10 8.25 2.19
CA ALA A 57 -2.22 8.82 0.85
C ALA A 57 -3.33 9.88 0.77
N ALA A 58 -4.45 9.70 1.47
CA ALA A 58 -5.52 10.67 1.57
C ALA A 58 -5.03 11.96 2.25
N ALA A 59 -4.38 11.84 3.41
CA ALA A 59 -3.83 12.98 4.13
C ALA A 59 -2.79 13.77 3.30
N LEU A 60 -1.82 13.07 2.69
CA LEU A 60 -0.83 13.72 1.84
C LEU A 60 -1.45 14.34 0.58
N THR A 61 -2.51 13.75 0.03
CA THR A 61 -3.18 14.33 -1.14
C THR A 61 -3.93 15.60 -0.75
N TRP A 62 -4.63 15.58 0.38
CA TRP A 62 -5.33 16.75 0.90
C TRP A 62 -4.35 17.89 1.21
N LEU A 63 -3.18 17.60 1.78
CA LEU A 63 -2.12 18.60 2.05
C LEU A 63 -1.50 19.20 0.77
N GLU A 64 -1.49 18.45 -0.33
CA GLU A 64 -1.00 18.96 -1.63
C GLU A 64 -2.03 19.80 -2.39
N ASP A 65 -3.30 19.64 -2.07
CA ASP A 65 -4.37 20.32 -2.76
C ASP A 65 -4.55 21.72 -2.16
N ASN A 66 -5.01 22.69 -2.96
CA ASN A 66 -5.22 24.06 -2.48
C ASN A 66 -6.53 24.24 -1.68
N ASP A 67 -7.14 23.14 -1.22
CA ASP A 67 -8.43 23.13 -0.54
C ASP A 67 -8.29 22.40 0.80
N ALA A 68 -8.08 23.20 1.85
CA ALA A 68 -7.94 22.78 3.24
C ALA A 68 -9.28 22.52 3.94
N SER A 69 -10.40 22.45 3.21
CA SER A 69 -11.71 22.19 3.81
C SER A 69 -11.85 20.74 4.27
N TYR A 70 -12.67 20.54 5.30
CA TYR A 70 -13.09 19.19 5.70
C TYR A 70 -13.84 18.47 4.57
N SER A 71 -14.63 19.20 3.77
CA SER A 71 -15.36 18.65 2.62
C SER A 71 -14.42 18.02 1.58
N ASN A 72 -13.27 18.65 1.30
CA ASN A 72 -12.28 18.08 0.39
C ASN A 72 -11.62 16.83 1.00
N PHE A 73 -11.26 16.89 2.29
CA PHE A 73 -10.68 15.74 3.00
C PHE A 73 -11.64 14.53 3.01
N GLU A 74 -12.89 14.77 3.41
CA GLU A 74 -13.97 13.76 3.43
C GLU A 74 -14.20 13.18 2.03
N ALA A 75 -14.22 14.00 0.98
CA ALA A 75 -14.43 13.54 -0.38
C ALA A 75 -13.34 12.60 -0.89
N ILE A 76 -12.07 12.86 -0.54
CA ILE A 76 -10.95 11.96 -0.86
C ILE A 76 -11.12 10.62 -0.13
N VAL A 77 -11.48 10.67 1.15
CA VAL A 77 -11.68 9.46 1.98
C VAL A 77 -12.89 8.65 1.50
N ALA A 78 -14.02 9.30 1.23
CA ALA A 78 -15.22 8.68 0.69
C ALA A 78 -14.94 7.97 -0.64
N GLY A 79 -14.21 8.61 -1.56
CA GLY A 79 -13.84 7.97 -2.82
C GLY A 79 -12.87 6.79 -2.68
N LEU A 80 -12.13 6.69 -1.57
CA LEU A 80 -11.29 5.52 -1.28
C LEU A 80 -12.10 4.35 -0.69
N ALA A 81 -13.25 4.63 -0.10
CA ALA A 81 -14.18 3.65 0.44
C ALA A 81 -15.22 3.17 -0.59
N ASP A 82 -15.49 3.96 -1.62
CA ASP A 82 -16.31 3.64 -2.79
C ASP A 82 -15.63 2.53 -3.63
N LEU A 83 -16.02 1.27 -3.40
CA LEU A 83 -15.37 0.08 -3.94
C LEU A 83 -15.83 -0.24 -5.36
N ASP A 84 -17.09 0.01 -5.66
CA ASP A 84 -17.67 -0.24 -6.98
C ASP A 84 -17.58 0.99 -7.92
N GLU A 85 -17.10 2.12 -7.40
CA GLU A 85 -16.91 3.38 -8.12
C GLU A 85 -18.22 3.95 -8.70
N ASP A 86 -19.37 3.53 -8.17
CA ASP A 86 -20.67 3.99 -8.62
C ASP A 86 -21.08 5.33 -7.98
N GLY A 87 -20.33 5.76 -6.95
CA GLY A 87 -20.54 6.99 -6.20
C GLY A 87 -21.70 6.93 -5.20
N GLU A 88 -22.27 5.74 -5.00
CA GLU A 88 -23.12 5.37 -3.88
C GLU A 88 -22.27 4.65 -2.82
N VAL A 89 -22.74 4.67 -1.57
CA VAL A 89 -22.03 4.03 -0.46
C VAL A 89 -23.03 3.17 0.28
N THR A 90 -22.77 1.87 0.26
CA THR A 90 -23.48 0.83 0.99
C THR A 90 -23.01 0.76 2.45
N GLU A 91 -23.78 0.12 3.33
CA GLU A 91 -23.41 -0.04 4.76
C GLU A 91 -21.98 -0.61 4.97
N PRO A 92 -21.52 -1.62 4.22
CA PRO A 92 -20.12 -2.08 4.29
C PRO A 92 -19.09 -0.99 3.91
N GLU A 93 -19.41 -0.13 2.95
CA GLU A 93 -18.54 0.96 2.51
C GLU A 93 -18.56 2.13 3.49
N GLU A 94 -19.64 2.31 4.25
CA GLU A 94 -19.70 3.29 5.34
C GLU A 94 -18.76 2.90 6.50
N ASP A 95 -18.67 1.62 6.84
CA ASP A 95 -17.71 1.14 7.84
C ASP A 95 -16.27 1.31 7.35
N LEU A 96 -16.00 0.96 6.09
CA LEU A 96 -14.69 1.18 5.46
C LEU A 96 -14.34 2.68 5.41
N PHE A 97 -15.31 3.54 5.10
CA PHE A 97 -15.14 5.00 5.12
C PHE A 97 -14.72 5.48 6.50
N ASN A 98 -15.43 5.08 7.55
CA ASN A 98 -15.12 5.49 8.92
C ASN A 98 -13.76 4.94 9.38
N GLU A 99 -13.39 3.74 8.95
CA GLU A 99 -12.06 3.16 9.20
C GLU A 99 -10.95 3.98 8.53
N ILE A 100 -11.09 4.28 7.23
CA ILE A 100 -10.12 5.10 6.49
C ILE A 100 -10.06 6.52 7.09
N LEU A 101 -11.20 7.11 7.46
CA LEU A 101 -11.27 8.45 8.05
C LEU A 101 -10.50 8.51 9.37
N THR A 102 -10.70 7.50 10.23
CA THR A 102 -9.99 7.38 11.51
C THR A 102 -8.48 7.23 11.29
N MET A 103 -8.08 6.33 10.38
CA MET A 103 -6.66 6.14 10.07
C MET A 103 -6.03 7.34 9.36
N ALA A 104 -6.81 8.12 8.61
CA ALA A 104 -6.34 9.33 7.94
C ALA A 104 -6.14 10.45 8.98
N ALA A 105 -7.04 10.58 9.96
CA ALA A 105 -6.85 11.47 11.11
C ALA A 105 -5.59 11.10 11.92
N ASP A 106 -5.40 9.81 12.23
CA ASP A 106 -4.19 9.32 12.89
C ASP A 106 -2.93 9.59 12.05
N SER A 107 -3.03 9.56 10.72
CA SER A 107 -1.90 9.88 9.83
C SER A 107 -1.51 11.36 9.89
N LEU A 108 -2.46 12.29 10.06
CA LEU A 108 -2.16 13.71 10.29
C LEU A 108 -1.38 13.92 11.60
N VAL A 109 -1.72 13.15 12.64
CA VAL A 109 -0.97 13.14 13.92
C VAL A 109 0.42 12.54 13.73
N GLU A 110 0.56 11.49 12.92
CA GLU A 110 1.86 10.90 12.58
C GLU A 110 2.77 11.87 11.82
N LEU A 111 2.20 12.70 10.94
CA LEU A 111 2.90 13.82 10.29
C LEU A 111 3.23 14.95 11.27
N GLY A 112 2.71 14.88 12.49
CA GLY A 112 3.11 15.70 13.62
C GLY A 112 2.10 16.75 14.05
N ALA A 113 0.84 16.66 13.60
CA ALA A 113 -0.25 17.50 14.11
C ALA A 113 -0.61 17.16 15.56
N ASN A 114 -1.24 18.12 16.25
CA ASN A 114 -1.81 17.87 17.57
C ASN A 114 -3.12 17.08 17.45
N ALA A 115 -3.24 15.98 18.20
CA ALA A 115 -4.40 15.10 18.15
C ALA A 115 -5.74 15.80 18.47
N ALA A 116 -5.76 16.75 19.41
CA ALA A 116 -6.99 17.48 19.74
C ALA A 116 -7.42 18.43 18.62
N ASN A 117 -6.45 19.05 17.92
CA ASN A 117 -6.75 19.90 16.78
C ASN A 117 -7.25 19.09 15.58
N VAL A 118 -6.66 17.92 15.33
CA VAL A 118 -7.15 16.98 14.31
C VAL A 118 -8.56 16.52 14.67
N GLN A 119 -8.80 16.17 15.93
CA GLN A 119 -10.13 15.78 16.38
C GLN A 119 -11.15 16.92 16.16
N GLY A 120 -10.84 18.16 16.53
CA GLY A 120 -11.73 19.30 16.28
C GLY A 120 -11.97 19.57 14.79
N PHE A 121 -10.95 19.42 13.94
CA PHE A 121 -11.12 19.52 12.49
C PHE A 121 -12.10 18.48 11.95
N ILE A 122 -11.98 17.23 12.41
CA ILE A 122 -12.85 16.15 11.92
C ILE A 122 -14.23 16.24 12.57
N ASP A 123 -14.34 16.29 13.89
CA ASP A 123 -15.62 16.22 14.60
C ASP A 123 -16.46 17.48 14.38
N ASP A 124 -15.85 18.67 14.45
CA ASP A 124 -16.56 19.96 14.31
C ASP A 124 -16.61 20.47 12.86
N GLU A 125 -15.98 19.76 11.92
CA GLU A 125 -15.88 20.15 10.49
C GLU A 125 -15.31 21.57 10.31
N SER A 126 -14.44 21.99 11.22
CA SER A 126 -13.96 23.37 11.33
C SER A 126 -13.00 23.73 10.20
N GLU A 127 -13.42 24.63 9.30
CA GLU A 127 -12.58 25.16 8.22
C GLU A 127 -11.32 25.86 8.76
N GLU A 128 -11.46 26.63 9.83
CA GLU A 128 -10.33 27.31 10.48
C GLU A 128 -9.30 26.32 11.04
N ALA A 129 -9.76 25.21 11.62
CA ALA A 129 -8.87 24.14 12.08
C ALA A 129 -8.19 23.45 10.89
N GLY A 130 -8.92 23.25 9.79
CA GLY A 130 -8.40 22.71 8.54
C GLY A 130 -7.27 23.55 7.96
N GLU A 131 -7.47 24.86 7.82
CA GLU A 131 -6.44 25.80 7.32
C GLU A 131 -5.18 25.79 8.19
N LYS A 132 -5.34 25.88 9.52
CA LYS A 132 -4.21 25.83 10.46
C LYS A 132 -3.43 24.53 10.37
N LEU A 133 -4.13 23.39 10.29
CA LEU A 133 -3.50 22.08 10.12
C LEU A 133 -2.76 22.00 8.79
N HIS A 134 -3.39 22.49 7.71
CA HIS A 134 -2.84 22.48 6.37
C HIS A 134 -1.53 23.28 6.27
N THR A 135 -1.51 24.51 6.79
CA THR A 135 -0.30 25.34 6.83
C THR A 135 0.79 24.67 7.66
N TYR A 136 0.48 24.27 8.90
CA TYR A 136 1.45 23.69 9.81
C TYR A 136 2.09 22.40 9.28
N LEU A 137 1.29 21.51 8.71
CA LEU A 137 1.78 20.23 8.19
C LEU A 137 2.55 20.40 6.89
N ASN A 138 2.17 21.34 6.02
CA ASN A 138 2.95 21.63 4.82
C ASN A 138 4.32 22.22 5.15
N ASP A 139 4.42 23.10 6.14
CA ASP A 139 5.72 23.61 6.62
C ASP A 139 6.59 22.44 7.12
N LYS A 140 6.03 21.53 7.91
CA LYS A 140 6.74 20.33 8.36
C LYS A 140 7.15 19.38 7.23
N LEU A 141 6.31 19.23 6.21
CA LEU A 141 6.61 18.37 5.06
C LEU A 141 7.69 18.98 4.18
N ALA A 142 7.76 20.30 4.05
CA ALA A 142 8.82 20.98 3.32
C ALA A 142 10.21 20.70 3.92
N ASP A 143 10.30 20.57 5.24
CA ASP A 143 11.53 20.22 5.96
C ASP A 143 11.77 18.70 6.05
N ASN A 144 10.86 17.86 5.55
CA ASN A 144 10.96 16.41 5.67
C ASN A 144 11.86 15.81 4.58
N GLU A 145 12.87 15.06 4.99
CA GLU A 145 13.76 14.35 4.06
C GLU A 145 13.09 13.14 3.37
N LYS A 146 12.00 12.63 3.95
CA LYS A 146 11.30 11.45 3.45
C LYS A 146 10.36 11.83 2.31
N SER A 147 10.38 11.02 1.26
CA SER A 147 9.39 11.11 0.20
C SER A 147 8.01 10.64 0.66
N ASP A 148 6.95 11.10 0.00
CA ASP A 148 5.58 10.60 0.21
C ASP A 148 5.49 9.08 0.16
N ASP A 149 6.19 8.45 -0.78
CA ASP A 149 6.21 7.00 -0.94
C ASP A 149 6.82 6.32 0.30
N GLU A 150 7.80 6.95 0.95
CA GLU A 150 8.37 6.47 2.21
C GLU A 150 7.41 6.67 3.38
N LEU A 151 6.78 7.83 3.49
CA LEU A 151 5.78 8.11 4.54
C LEU A 151 4.60 7.14 4.48
N ILE A 152 4.06 6.89 3.28
CA ILE A 152 2.98 5.93 3.04
C ILE A 152 3.42 4.52 3.42
N THR A 153 4.59 4.07 2.93
CA THR A 153 5.06 2.71 3.20
C THR A 153 5.40 2.50 4.66
N GLU A 154 6.00 3.48 5.34
CA GLU A 154 6.30 3.41 6.77
C GLU A 154 5.02 3.34 7.61
N TYR A 155 4.05 4.22 7.35
CA TYR A 155 2.78 4.21 8.07
C TYR A 155 2.01 2.90 7.89
N ALA A 156 1.98 2.37 6.66
CA ALA A 156 1.34 1.09 6.35
C ALA A 156 1.91 -0.08 7.16
N VAL A 157 3.24 -0.14 7.33
CA VAL A 157 3.90 -1.26 8.03
C VAL A 157 4.09 -1.03 9.54
N LYS A 158 3.93 0.21 10.03
CA LYS A 158 4.25 0.60 11.42
C LYS A 158 3.49 -0.22 12.47
N ALA A 159 2.24 -0.60 12.20
CA ALA A 159 1.41 -1.39 13.12
C ALA A 159 2.08 -2.69 13.56
N LYS A 160 2.67 -3.40 12.59
CA LYS A 160 3.36 -4.67 12.80
C LYS A 160 4.70 -4.48 13.54
N LEU A 161 5.44 -3.42 13.20
CA LEU A 161 6.72 -3.11 13.84
C LEU A 161 6.58 -2.74 15.33
N VAL A 162 5.47 -2.14 15.75
CA VAL A 162 5.22 -1.78 17.16
C VAL A 162 4.86 -3.00 18.01
N LEU A 163 4.24 -4.03 17.41
CA LEU A 163 3.93 -5.30 18.09
C LEU A 163 5.17 -6.21 18.18
N ASP A 164 6.02 -6.24 17.15
CA ASP A 164 7.27 -7.02 17.16
C ASP A 164 8.39 -6.37 18.01
N ALA A 165 8.38 -5.04 18.16
CA ALA A 165 9.32 -4.31 19.00
C ALA A 165 8.73 -4.06 20.41
N THR A 166 8.77 -5.06 21.28
CA THR A 166 8.62 -4.85 22.73
C THR A 166 9.56 -3.71 23.16
N GLN A 167 8.99 -2.63 23.72
CA GLN A 167 9.61 -1.33 24.04
C GLN A 167 9.80 -0.35 22.87
N ARG A 168 8.75 0.40 22.55
CA ARG A 168 8.87 1.87 22.42
C ARG A 168 7.57 2.54 22.80
N VAL A 169 7.68 3.47 23.73
CA VAL A 169 6.59 4.25 24.34
C VAL A 169 5.81 4.98 23.24
N VAL A 170 4.57 4.57 22.98
CA VAL A 170 3.64 5.35 22.14
C VAL A 170 2.99 6.39 23.04
N ARG A 171 3.55 7.61 23.06
CA ARG A 171 2.84 8.81 23.55
C ARG A 171 2.12 9.48 22.38
N ASN A 172 1.15 8.82 21.78
CA ASN A 172 0.22 9.48 20.87
C ASN A 172 -1.17 9.00 21.26
N GLY A 173 -1.97 9.87 21.89
CA GLY A 173 -3.39 9.58 22.11
C GLY A 173 -4.02 9.27 20.76
N LYS A 174 -4.62 8.08 20.62
CA LYS A 174 -5.36 7.72 19.41
C LYS A 174 -6.43 8.77 19.16
N VAL A 175 -6.57 9.27 17.93
CA VAL A 175 -7.68 10.15 17.61
C VAL A 175 -8.95 9.29 17.63
N LYS A 176 -9.85 9.57 18.57
CA LYS A 176 -11.18 8.96 18.57
C LYS A 176 -12.11 9.89 17.80
N VAL A 177 -12.23 9.63 16.50
CA VAL A 177 -13.18 10.33 15.64
C VAL A 177 -14.60 9.82 15.90
N ILE A 178 -15.58 10.72 15.91
CA ILE A 178 -16.99 10.35 15.96
C ILE A 178 -17.37 9.68 14.63
N LYS A 179 -17.97 8.49 14.65
CA LYS A 179 -18.49 7.85 13.43
C LYS A 179 -19.42 8.81 12.68
N LYS A 180 -19.17 9.00 11.38
CA LYS A 180 -19.93 9.91 10.54
C LYS A 180 -20.78 9.15 9.53
N PRO A 181 -22.07 9.52 9.39
CA PRO A 181 -22.90 8.98 8.32
C PRO A 181 -22.45 9.56 6.99
N LEU A 182 -22.10 8.70 6.04
CA LEU A 182 -21.66 9.17 4.73
C LEU A 182 -22.89 9.58 3.91
N LYS A 183 -22.95 10.87 3.54
CA LYS A 183 -24.05 11.41 2.73
C LYS A 183 -23.75 11.29 1.24
N LYS A 184 -24.79 11.06 0.43
CA LYS A 184 -24.70 11.11 -1.03
C LYS A 184 -24.12 12.45 -1.49
N LYS A 185 -22.93 12.43 -2.10
CA LYS A 185 -22.27 13.63 -2.63
C LYS A 185 -21.71 13.35 -4.03
N ARG A 186 -21.99 14.24 -4.98
CA ARG A 186 -21.36 14.20 -6.30
C ARG A 186 -19.97 14.84 -6.19
N LEU A 187 -18.92 14.06 -6.41
CA LEU A 187 -17.55 14.56 -6.40
C LEU A 187 -17.32 15.60 -7.50
N SER A 188 -16.69 16.71 -7.13
CA SER A 188 -16.20 17.72 -8.06
C SER A 188 -15.06 17.17 -8.94
N SER A 189 -14.75 17.85 -10.04
CA SER A 189 -13.61 17.46 -10.90
C SER A 189 -12.28 17.49 -10.15
N ALA A 190 -12.09 18.47 -9.25
CA ALA A 190 -10.91 18.57 -8.41
C ALA A 190 -10.83 17.39 -7.43
N GLN A 191 -11.94 17.05 -6.76
CA GLN A 191 -12.02 15.91 -5.84
C GLN A 191 -11.77 14.58 -6.57
N LYS A 192 -12.28 14.41 -7.79
CA LYS A 192 -11.98 13.22 -8.62
C LYS A 192 -10.50 13.13 -9.00
N ALA A 193 -9.87 14.26 -9.30
CA ALA A 193 -8.44 14.30 -9.58
C ALA A 193 -7.61 13.97 -8.33
N ALA A 194 -8.00 14.52 -7.18
CA ALA A 194 -7.42 14.22 -5.87
C ALA A 194 -7.55 12.73 -5.54
N LEU A 195 -8.74 12.15 -5.67
CA LEU A 195 -8.97 10.72 -5.47
C LEU A 195 -8.07 9.86 -6.35
N LYS A 196 -7.97 10.18 -7.64
CA LYS A 196 -7.07 9.50 -8.56
C LYS A 196 -5.61 9.61 -8.12
N LYS A 197 -5.21 10.75 -7.55
CA LYS A 197 -3.87 10.98 -6.98
C LYS A 197 -3.65 10.10 -5.74
N ALA A 198 -4.59 10.10 -4.81
CA ALA A 198 -4.55 9.29 -3.59
C ALA A 198 -4.43 7.79 -3.91
N ARG A 199 -5.30 7.26 -4.80
CA ARG A 199 -5.23 5.86 -5.28
C ARG A 199 -3.87 5.53 -5.90
N ARG A 200 -3.33 6.44 -6.73
CA ARG A 200 -2.00 6.26 -7.33
C ARG A 200 -0.89 6.23 -6.29
N LYS A 201 -0.96 7.07 -5.27
CA LYS A 201 0.02 7.14 -4.17
C LYS A 201 -0.01 5.86 -3.34
N ALA A 202 -1.18 5.46 -2.85
CA ALA A 202 -1.33 4.26 -2.03
C ALA A 202 -0.82 3.00 -2.75
N ASN A 203 -1.31 2.75 -3.97
CA ASN A 203 -1.07 1.48 -4.68
C ASN A 203 0.31 1.37 -5.32
N ASN A 204 1.01 2.49 -5.58
CA ASN A 204 2.33 2.46 -6.24
C ASN A 204 3.49 2.84 -5.34
N SER A 205 3.24 3.24 -4.09
CA SER A 205 4.27 3.73 -3.15
C SER A 205 5.48 2.79 -3.05
N GLY A 206 5.25 1.50 -2.79
CA GLY A 206 6.32 0.49 -2.70
C GLY A 206 7.11 0.31 -3.99
N ALA A 207 6.43 0.33 -5.15
CA ALA A 207 7.09 0.20 -6.45
C ALA A 207 7.95 1.44 -6.78
N ARG A 208 7.44 2.64 -6.50
CA ARG A 208 8.16 3.90 -6.68
C ARG A 208 9.38 3.98 -5.75
N ARG A 209 9.24 3.59 -4.49
CA ARG A 209 10.36 3.49 -3.53
C ARG A 209 11.47 2.55 -4.03
N LYS A 210 11.12 1.37 -4.57
CA LYS A 210 12.10 0.43 -5.17
C LYS A 210 12.84 1.07 -6.36
N ARG A 211 12.11 1.79 -7.24
CA ARG A 211 12.72 2.52 -8.38
C ARG A 211 13.66 3.62 -7.89
N ALA A 212 13.25 4.43 -6.92
CA ALA A 212 14.08 5.49 -6.33
C ALA A 212 15.37 4.94 -5.72
N LYS A 213 15.29 3.85 -4.94
CA LYS A 213 16.46 3.15 -4.37
C LYS A 213 17.40 2.62 -5.47
N SER A 214 16.84 2.02 -6.52
CA SER A 214 17.62 1.54 -7.66
C SER A 214 18.35 2.69 -8.36
N MET A 215 17.67 3.81 -8.62
CA MET A 215 18.27 5.00 -9.24
C MET A 215 19.37 5.63 -8.37
N LYS A 216 19.16 5.72 -7.04
CA LYS A 216 20.19 6.17 -6.09
C LYS A 216 21.44 5.29 -6.15
N SER A 217 21.27 3.96 -6.12
CA SER A 217 22.37 3.01 -6.24
C SER A 217 23.10 3.11 -7.60
N ARG A 218 22.38 3.37 -8.70
CA ARG A 218 23.00 3.59 -10.01
C ARG A 218 23.82 4.89 -10.02
N ARG A 219 23.27 5.98 -9.48
CA ARG A 219 23.98 7.27 -9.39
C ARG A 219 25.25 7.17 -8.57
N GLN A 220 25.23 6.42 -7.46
CA GLN A 220 26.41 6.17 -6.62
C GLN A 220 27.47 5.29 -7.29
N ARG A 221 27.09 4.43 -8.25
CA ARG A 221 28.03 3.57 -9.00
C ARG A 221 28.62 4.24 -10.25
N ASN A 222 27.95 5.28 -10.75
CA ASN A 222 28.41 6.07 -11.90
C ASN A 222 29.13 7.37 -11.48
N MET A 223 29.35 7.57 -10.18
CA MET A 223 30.26 8.55 -9.58
C MET A 223 31.56 7.85 -9.21
#